data_AF-A0A6L7NJP3-F1
#
_entry.id   AF-A0A6L7NJP3-F1
#
_cell.length_a   1.000
_cell.length_b   1.000
_cell.length_c   1.000
_cell.angle_alpha   90.00
_cell.angle_beta   90.00
_cell.angle_gamma   90.00
#
_symmetry.space_group_name_H-M   'P 1'
#
loop_
_entity.id
_entity.type
_entity.pdbx_description
1 polymer ?
#
loop_
_entity_poly.entity_id
_entity_poly.type
_entity_poly.pdbx_seq_one_letter_code
_entity_poly.pdbx_strand_id
1 'polypeptide(L)'
;MVGARGGQAMQMDNEPAPAGEPPIFGNVLMRYAEEFYLGFRLLFAFLLALHGAQKAFLLWGFPADHPLGLRVDIAGWVEFIAAILIASGVFTRLGAGALVVQMVVAYFDVHYGNGLWPHIYPADGGFGAHGGEVAILYFAIAGIIGILGSRKYGIERLVFKRELL
;
A
#
# COMPACT_ATOMS: atom_id res chain seq x y z
N MET A 1 -50.02 5.23 58.41
CA MET A 1 -49.71 4.49 57.17
C MET A 1 -49.41 5.54 56.11
N VAL A 2 -48.25 6.20 56.17
CA VAL A 2 -47.03 5.93 55.35
C VAL A 2 -47.37 5.75 53.87
N GLY A 3 -47.10 6.81 53.10
CA GLY A 3 -47.18 6.82 51.64
C GLY A 3 -45.96 6.18 50.99
N ALA A 4 -46.18 5.51 49.86
CA ALA A 4 -45.14 5.05 48.97
C ALA A 4 -45.30 5.77 47.63
N ARG A 5 -44.49 6.83 47.42
CA ARG A 5 -44.23 7.38 46.09
C ARG A 5 -43.31 6.38 45.40
N GLY A 6 -43.81 5.71 44.37
CA GLY A 6 -42.99 4.90 43.48
C GLY A 6 -41.88 5.77 42.89
N GLY A 7 -40.63 5.37 43.12
CA GLY A 7 -39.46 6.00 42.54
C GLY A 7 -39.54 5.91 41.02
N GLN A 8 -39.68 7.05 40.37
CA GLN A 8 -39.30 7.18 38.97
C GLN A 8 -37.79 7.01 38.91
N ALA A 9 -37.35 5.87 38.37
CA ALA A 9 -35.97 5.67 37.99
C ALA A 9 -35.62 6.77 36.97
N MET A 10 -34.66 7.60 37.34
CA MET A 10 -34.01 8.57 36.47
C MET A 10 -33.37 7.80 35.33
N GLN A 11 -34.07 7.75 34.19
CA GLN A 11 -33.57 7.20 32.95
C GLN A 11 -32.49 8.16 32.46
N MET A 12 -31.22 7.86 32.78
CA MET A 12 -30.10 8.58 32.19
C MET A 12 -30.12 8.28 30.69
N ASP A 13 -30.48 9.31 29.95
CA ASP A 13 -30.29 9.54 28.54
C ASP A 13 -28.84 9.27 28.14
N ASN A 14 -28.50 8.00 27.95
CA ASN A 14 -27.32 7.59 27.19
C ASN A 14 -27.56 7.82 25.69
N GLU A 15 -28.01 9.03 25.31
CA GLU A 15 -27.88 9.45 23.92
C GLU A 15 -26.39 9.71 23.66
N PRO A 16 -25.78 9.10 22.62
CA PRO A 16 -24.43 9.44 22.26
C PRO A 16 -24.39 10.94 21.96
N ALA A 17 -23.46 11.65 22.60
CA ALA A 17 -23.28 13.09 22.40
C ALA A 17 -23.29 13.40 20.88
N PRO A 18 -24.00 14.48 20.45
CA PRO A 18 -24.11 14.80 19.04
C PRO A 18 -22.69 14.88 18.48
N ALA A 19 -22.40 14.08 17.45
CA ALA A 19 -21.10 14.08 16.81
C ALA A 19 -20.77 15.51 16.42
N GLY A 20 -19.87 16.15 17.17
CA GLY A 20 -19.44 17.52 16.91
C GLY A 20 -19.01 17.62 15.45
N GLU A 21 -19.27 18.75 14.82
CA GLU A 21 -18.97 18.94 13.40
C GLU A 21 -17.56 18.42 13.11
N PRO A 22 -17.40 17.49 12.15
CA PRO A 22 -16.10 16.91 11.86
C PRO A 22 -15.08 18.02 11.62
N PRO A 23 -13.85 17.90 12.15
CA PRO A 23 -12.86 18.96 12.06
C PRO A 23 -12.68 19.37 10.60
N ILE A 24 -12.51 20.67 10.34
CA ILE A 24 -12.45 21.27 8.98
C ILE A 24 -11.51 20.47 8.06
N PHE A 25 -10.38 19.99 8.59
CA PHE A 25 -9.42 19.16 7.88
C PHE A 25 -10.01 17.82 7.38
N GLY A 26 -10.80 17.13 8.20
CA GLY A 26 -11.51 15.90 7.83
C GLY A 26 -12.51 16.14 6.69
N ASN A 27 -13.25 17.25 6.74
CA ASN A 27 -14.24 17.59 5.71
C ASN A 27 -13.60 17.88 4.35
N VAL A 28 -12.45 18.55 4.33
CA VAL A 28 -11.71 18.83 3.09
C VAL A 28 -11.11 17.55 2.51
N LEU A 29 -10.49 16.69 3.34
CA LEU A 29 -9.94 15.42 2.87
C LEU A 29 -11.00 14.50 2.29
N MET A 30 -12.15 14.38 2.96
CA MET A 30 -13.25 13.53 2.49
C MET A 30 -13.87 14.06 1.19
N ARG A 31 -13.90 15.38 0.99
CA ARG A 31 -14.37 15.99 -0.27
C ARG A 31 -13.51 15.61 -1.48
N TYR A 32 -12.19 15.47 -1.30
CA TYR A 32 -11.24 15.18 -2.39
C TYR A 32 -10.62 13.77 -2.29
N ALA A 33 -11.26 12.85 -1.56
CA ALA A 33 -10.68 11.55 -1.24
C ALA A 33 -10.32 10.73 -2.50
N GLU A 34 -11.13 10.82 -3.56
CA GLU A 34 -10.88 10.11 -4.82
C GLU A 34 -9.69 10.71 -5.59
N GLU A 35 -9.56 12.04 -5.61
CA GLU A 35 -8.44 12.76 -6.22
C GLU A 35 -7.14 12.51 -5.45
N PHE A 36 -7.19 12.51 -4.12
CA PHE A 36 -6.08 12.12 -3.25
C PHE A 36 -5.67 10.67 -3.47
N TYR A 37 -6.63 9.75 -3.59
CA TYR A 37 -6.34 8.35 -3.88
C TYR A 37 -5.68 8.16 -5.25
N LEU A 38 -6.11 8.91 -6.28
CA LEU A 38 -5.42 8.91 -7.57
C LEU A 38 -3.98 9.39 -7.43
N GLY A 39 -3.77 10.54 -6.77
CA GLY A 39 -2.42 11.07 -6.53
C GLY A 39 -1.53 10.08 -5.79
N PHE A 40 -2.07 9.45 -4.75
CA PHE A 40 -1.39 8.38 -4.00
C PHE A 40 -1.03 7.18 -4.89
N ARG A 41 -1.97 6.68 -5.68
CA ARG A 41 -1.76 5.55 -6.59
C ARG A 41 -0.68 5.84 -7.62
N LEU A 42 -0.69 7.05 -8.20
CA LEU A 42 0.32 7.48 -9.18
C LEU A 42 1.70 7.66 -8.54
N LEU A 43 1.77 8.28 -7.36
CA LEU A 43 3.03 8.45 -6.64
C LEU A 43 3.64 7.10 -6.25
N PHE A 44 2.82 6.20 -5.70
CA PHE A 44 3.26 4.85 -5.36
C PHE A 44 3.76 4.10 -6.60
N ALA A 45 2.99 4.10 -7.69
CA ALA A 45 3.40 3.45 -8.93
C ALA A 45 4.67 4.07 -9.53
N PHE A 46 4.84 5.40 -9.45
CA PHE A 46 6.06 6.05 -9.91
C PHE A 46 7.29 5.59 -9.12
N LEU A 47 7.22 5.59 -7.79
CA LEU A 47 8.32 5.13 -6.94
C LEU A 47 8.64 3.66 -7.18
N LEU A 48 7.60 2.83 -7.31
CA LEU A 48 7.74 1.43 -7.66
C LEU A 48 8.38 1.23 -9.05
N ALA A 49 8.00 2.04 -10.04
CA ALA A 49 8.59 1.98 -11.37
C ALA A 49 10.08 2.31 -11.34
N LEU A 50 10.50 3.31 -10.55
CA LEU A 50 11.92 3.61 -10.37
C LEU A 50 12.65 2.42 -9.73
N HIS A 51 12.07 1.81 -8.69
CA HIS A 51 12.65 0.66 -8.01
C HIS A 51 12.78 -0.56 -8.93
N GLY A 52 11.73 -0.86 -9.70
CA GLY A 52 11.72 -1.92 -10.69
C GLY A 52 12.69 -1.65 -11.84
N ALA A 53 12.73 -0.42 -12.35
CA ALA A 53 13.60 -0.05 -13.45
C ALA A 53 15.09 -0.10 -13.09
N GLN A 54 15.43 0.18 -11.84
CA GLN A 54 16.80 0.04 -11.32
C GLN A 54 17.29 -1.39 -11.52
N LYS A 55 16.43 -2.37 -11.21
CA LYS A 55 16.70 -3.80 -11.35
C LYS A 55 16.59 -4.29 -12.80
N ALA A 56 15.48 -4.02 -13.46
CA ALA A 56 15.16 -4.54 -14.79
C ALA A 56 16.08 -4.01 -15.90
N PHE A 57 16.55 -2.76 -15.77
CA PHE A 57 17.35 -2.07 -16.78
C PHE A 57 18.76 -1.72 -16.30
N LEU A 58 19.15 -2.21 -15.12
CA LEU A 58 20.46 -1.94 -14.51
C LEU A 58 20.78 -0.43 -14.38
N LEU A 59 19.75 0.38 -14.11
CA LEU A 59 19.87 1.84 -14.04
C LEU A 59 20.46 2.29 -12.70
N TRP A 60 20.96 3.53 -12.66
CA TRP A 60 21.48 4.18 -11.46
C TRP A 60 22.59 3.40 -10.73
N GLY A 61 23.41 2.67 -11.49
CA GLY A 61 24.54 1.93 -10.95
C GLY A 61 24.15 0.61 -10.28
N PHE A 62 22.99 0.04 -10.61
CA PHE A 62 22.62 -1.27 -10.12
C PHE A 62 23.61 -2.34 -10.64
N PRO A 63 24.17 -3.18 -9.74
CA PRO A 63 25.18 -4.16 -10.13
C PRO A 63 24.57 -5.23 -11.03
N ALA A 64 25.23 -5.50 -12.16
CA ALA A 64 24.84 -6.59 -13.06
C ALA A 64 25.16 -7.97 -12.44
N ASP A 65 26.17 -8.01 -11.58
CA ASP A 65 26.62 -9.16 -10.82
C ASP A 65 26.18 -9.03 -9.34
N HIS A 66 25.06 -9.67 -9.00
CA HIS A 66 24.56 -9.72 -7.61
C HIS A 66 24.24 -11.16 -7.16
N PRO A 67 24.32 -11.45 -5.85
CA PRO A 67 24.23 -12.81 -5.32
C PRO A 67 22.91 -13.55 -5.64
N LEU A 68 21.82 -12.80 -5.81
CA LEU A 68 20.49 -13.35 -6.08
C LEU A 68 20.19 -13.54 -7.58
N GLY A 69 21.09 -13.08 -8.45
CA GLY A 69 21.03 -13.26 -9.91
C GLY A 69 19.63 -13.02 -10.51
N LEU A 70 19.18 -13.98 -11.31
CA LEU A 70 17.91 -13.97 -12.04
C LEU A 70 16.67 -13.61 -11.19
N ARG A 71 16.67 -13.90 -9.88
CA ARG A 71 15.52 -13.58 -9.01
C ARG A 71 15.30 -12.08 -8.89
N VAL A 72 16.37 -11.31 -8.79
CA VAL A 72 16.32 -9.85 -8.70
C VAL A 72 15.92 -9.23 -10.03
N ASP A 73 16.40 -9.80 -11.15
CA ASP A 73 15.99 -9.37 -12.49
C ASP A 73 14.48 -9.56 -12.68
N ILE A 74 13.96 -10.74 -12.34
CA ILE A 74 12.53 -11.06 -12.40
C ILE A 74 11.75 -10.10 -11.49
N ALA A 75 12.21 -9.85 -10.26
CA ALA A 75 11.59 -8.90 -9.35
C ALA A 75 11.53 -7.50 -9.97
N GLY A 76 12.62 -7.03 -10.61
CA GLY A 76 12.65 -5.75 -11.31
C GLY A 76 11.56 -5.63 -12.38
N TRP A 77 11.43 -6.64 -13.23
CA TRP A 77 10.41 -6.66 -14.28
C TRP A 77 8.99 -6.71 -13.71
N VAL A 78 8.76 -7.51 -12.67
CA VAL A 78 7.47 -7.62 -11.99
C VAL A 78 7.06 -6.26 -11.40
N GLU A 79 7.97 -5.57 -10.70
CA GLU A 79 7.71 -4.26 -10.12
C GLU A 79 7.42 -3.21 -11.19
N PHE A 80 8.22 -3.18 -12.25
CA PHE A 80 8.05 -2.20 -13.32
C PHE A 80 6.73 -2.39 -14.07
N ILE A 81 6.36 -3.63 -14.40
CA ILE A 81 5.09 -3.94 -15.06
C ILE A 81 3.91 -3.65 -14.11
N ALA A 82 4.00 -4.08 -12.84
CA ALA A 82 2.97 -3.81 -11.84
C ALA A 82 2.75 -2.31 -11.65
N ALA A 83 3.81 -1.50 -11.66
CA ALA A 83 3.71 -0.04 -11.61
C ALA A 83 2.91 0.53 -12.78
N ILE A 84 3.12 0.05 -14.01
CA ILE A 84 2.36 0.51 -15.18
C ILE A 84 0.88 0.15 -15.05
N LEU A 85 0.58 -1.08 -14.63
CA LEU A 85 -0.80 -1.54 -14.39
C LEU A 85 -1.49 -0.69 -13.31
N ILE A 86 -0.81 -0.50 -12.17
CA ILE A 86 -1.33 0.28 -11.05
C ILE A 86 -1.48 1.76 -11.40
N ALA A 87 -0.57 2.37 -12.15
CA ALA A 87 -0.66 3.77 -12.57
C ALA A 87 -1.80 4.00 -13.57
N SER A 88 -1.85 3.20 -14.63
CA SER A 88 -2.89 3.27 -15.66
C SER A 88 -4.29 2.95 -15.12
N GLY A 89 -4.35 2.16 -14.06
CA GLY A 89 -5.61 1.68 -13.50
C GLY A 89 -6.18 0.50 -14.26
N VAL A 90 -5.39 -0.13 -15.14
CA VAL A 90 -5.76 -1.33 -15.90
C VAL A 90 -5.22 -2.55 -15.18
N PHE A 91 -6.09 -3.53 -14.88
CA PHE A 91 -5.72 -4.71 -14.09
C PHE A 91 -5.01 -4.33 -12.78
N THR A 92 -5.47 -3.25 -12.15
CA THR A 92 -4.85 -2.67 -10.93
C THR A 92 -4.70 -3.73 -9.84
N ARG A 93 -5.73 -4.55 -9.64
CA ARG A 93 -5.74 -5.59 -8.62
C ARG A 93 -4.80 -6.74 -8.94
N LEU A 94 -4.64 -7.08 -10.22
CA LEU A 94 -3.67 -8.09 -10.65
C LEU A 94 -2.23 -7.60 -10.38
N GLY A 95 -1.92 -6.36 -10.79
CA GLY A 95 -0.61 -5.75 -10.54
C GLY A 95 -0.31 -5.65 -9.04
N ALA A 96 -1.30 -5.19 -8.26
CA ALA A 96 -1.18 -5.11 -6.81
C ALA A 96 -1.00 -6.49 -6.15
N GLY A 97 -1.74 -7.51 -6.59
CA GLY A 97 -1.61 -8.87 -6.07
C GLY A 97 -0.24 -9.50 -6.36
N ALA A 98 0.26 -9.33 -7.59
CA ALA A 98 1.61 -9.78 -7.96
C ALA A 98 2.68 -9.12 -7.06
N LEU A 99 2.54 -7.81 -6.82
CA LEU A 99 3.44 -7.05 -5.97
C LEU A 99 3.39 -7.50 -4.50
N VAL A 100 2.21 -7.78 -3.95
CA VAL A 100 2.04 -8.32 -2.59
C VAL A 100 2.86 -9.60 -2.43
N VAL A 101 2.72 -10.56 -3.35
CA VAL A 101 3.44 -11.84 -3.31
C VAL A 101 4.95 -11.59 -3.41
N GLN A 102 5.37 -10.76 -4.36
CA GLN A 102 6.78 -10.49 -4.58
C GLN A 102 7.45 -9.77 -3.40
N MET A 103 6.77 -8.85 -2.72
CA MET A 103 7.32 -8.17 -1.54
C MET A 103 7.51 -9.12 -0.35
N VAL A 104 6.60 -10.09 -0.18
CA VAL A 104 6.78 -11.16 0.82
C VAL A 104 8.02 -11.98 0.50
N VAL A 105 8.14 -12.47 -0.74
CA VAL A 105 9.30 -13.27 -1.16
C VAL A 105 10.60 -12.47 -1.00
N ALA A 106 10.62 -11.21 -1.44
CA ALA A 106 11.79 -10.35 -1.36
C ALA A 106 12.24 -10.11 0.10
N TYR A 107 11.30 -9.89 1.02
CA TYR A 107 11.61 -9.73 2.43
C TYR A 107 12.30 -10.98 3.00
N PHE A 108 11.81 -12.18 2.66
CA PHE A 108 12.43 -13.41 3.13
C PHE A 108 13.76 -13.74 2.44
N ASP A 109 13.88 -13.49 1.14
CA ASP A 109 15.10 -13.77 0.36
C ASP A 109 16.27 -12.84 0.76
N VAL A 110 15.99 -11.59 1.12
CA VAL A 110 17.03 -10.58 1.41
C VAL A 110 17.25 -10.37 2.91
N HIS A 111 16.21 -10.45 3.75
CA HIS A 111 16.28 -9.98 5.14
C HIS A 111 16.15 -11.08 6.19
N TYR A 112 15.59 -12.24 5.87
CA TYR A 112 15.36 -13.30 6.88
C TYR A 112 16.64 -13.77 7.58
N GLY A 113 17.77 -13.82 6.85
CA GLY A 113 19.07 -14.23 7.40
C GLY A 113 19.66 -13.27 8.43
N ASN A 114 19.22 -12.00 8.45
CA ASN A 114 19.71 -10.96 9.35
C ASN A 114 18.82 -10.76 10.59
N GLY A 115 17.72 -11.53 10.70
CA GLY A 115 16.72 -11.42 11.77
C GLY A 115 15.40 -10.80 11.29
N LEU A 116 14.31 -11.04 12.03
CA LEU A 116 12.97 -10.54 11.69
C LEU A 116 12.78 -9.04 11.91
N TRP A 117 13.80 -8.34 12.41
CA TRP A 117 13.71 -6.90 12.65
C TRP A 117 14.01 -6.14 11.35
N PRO A 118 13.06 -5.36 10.80
CA PRO A 118 13.23 -4.73 9.49
C PRO A 118 14.44 -3.80 9.39
N HIS A 119 14.85 -3.18 10.50
CA HIS A 119 15.91 -2.16 10.52
C HIS A 119 17.35 -2.74 10.63
N ILE A 120 17.54 -4.04 10.47
CA ILE A 120 18.88 -4.62 10.57
C ILE A 120 19.59 -4.46 9.22
N TYR A 121 20.63 -3.62 9.23
CA TYR A 121 21.53 -3.44 8.10
C TYR A 121 22.63 -4.51 8.15
N PRO A 122 22.95 -5.17 7.03
CA PRO A 122 24.16 -5.97 6.89
C PRO A 122 25.39 -5.13 7.29
N ALA A 123 26.25 -5.70 8.13
CA ALA A 123 27.45 -5.01 8.64
C ALA A 123 28.51 -4.73 7.56
N ASP A 124 28.44 -5.44 6.43
CA ASP A 124 29.35 -5.32 5.29
C ASP A 124 28.93 -4.24 4.27
N GLY A 125 27.74 -3.64 4.44
CA GLY A 125 27.20 -2.66 3.49
C GLY A 125 26.91 -3.25 2.10
N GLY A 126 26.80 -4.58 2.00
CA GLY A 126 26.61 -5.31 0.75
C GLY A 126 25.21 -5.13 0.13
N PHE A 127 24.95 -5.90 -0.94
CA PHE A 127 23.64 -5.94 -1.59
C PHE A 127 22.53 -6.23 -0.57
N GLY A 128 21.55 -5.32 -0.43
CA GLY A 128 20.55 -5.40 0.64
C GLY A 128 20.88 -4.57 1.89
N ALA A 129 21.82 -3.63 1.82
CA ALA A 129 22.07 -2.59 2.83
C ALA A 129 20.94 -1.55 2.96
N HIS A 130 19.70 -1.99 2.80
CA HIS A 130 18.48 -1.27 3.05
C HIS A 130 17.64 -2.16 3.95
N GLY A 131 17.10 -1.62 5.04
CA GLY A 131 16.22 -2.41 5.89
C GLY A 131 14.96 -2.88 5.13
N GLY A 132 14.34 -3.93 5.66
CA GLY A 132 13.14 -4.54 5.09
C GLY A 132 11.90 -3.65 5.16
N GLU A 133 11.99 -2.43 5.72
CA GLU A 133 10.87 -1.51 5.82
C GLU A 133 10.29 -1.14 4.45
N VAL A 134 11.14 -1.04 3.42
CA VAL A 134 10.67 -0.71 2.05
C VAL A 134 9.78 -1.82 1.51
N ALA A 135 10.20 -3.08 1.67
CA ALA A 135 9.41 -4.24 1.25
C ALA A 135 8.08 -4.31 2.00
N ILE A 136 8.08 -4.06 3.31
CA ILE A 136 6.86 -4.05 4.13
C ILE A 136 5.92 -2.90 3.71
N LEU A 137 6.47 -1.70 3.45
CA LEU A 137 5.68 -0.55 3.02
C LEU A 137 5.04 -0.79 1.66
N TYR A 138 5.79 -1.34 0.70
CA TYR A 138 5.26 -1.70 -0.61
C TYR A 138 4.24 -2.82 -0.52
N PHE A 139 4.46 -3.83 0.31
CA PHE A 139 3.47 -4.87 0.60
C PHE A 139 2.15 -4.27 1.11
N ALA A 140 2.21 -3.41 2.12
CA ALA A 140 1.03 -2.83 2.74
C ALA A 140 0.25 -1.94 1.75
N ILE A 141 0.96 -1.06 1.04
CA ILE A 141 0.33 -0.17 0.05
C ILE A 141 -0.25 -0.97 -1.10
N ALA A 142 0.48 -1.95 -1.63
CA ALA A 142 -0.02 -2.84 -2.67
C ALA A 142 -1.28 -3.58 -2.22
N GLY A 143 -1.31 -4.10 -0.98
CA GLY A 143 -2.49 -4.75 -0.41
C GLY A 143 -3.69 -3.80 -0.36
N ILE A 144 -3.51 -2.56 0.10
CA ILE A 144 -4.56 -1.54 0.15
C ILE A 144 -5.07 -1.23 -1.26
N ILE A 145 -4.18 -1.02 -2.24
CA ILE A 145 -4.55 -0.79 -3.64
C ILE A 145 -5.25 -2.01 -4.24
N GLY A 146 -4.83 -3.23 -3.89
CA GLY A 146 -5.47 -4.48 -4.32
C GLY A 146 -6.90 -4.62 -3.78
N ILE A 147 -7.18 -4.10 -2.59
CA ILE A 147 -8.53 -4.06 -2.01
C ILE A 147 -9.37 -2.98 -2.70
N LEU A 148 -8.82 -1.77 -2.84
CA LEU A 148 -9.55 -0.60 -3.32
C LEU A 148 -9.73 -0.54 -4.85
N GLY A 149 -8.82 -1.16 -5.61
CA GLY A 149 -8.78 -1.11 -7.07
C GLY A 149 -8.36 0.25 -7.64
N SER A 150 -8.78 0.55 -8.86
CA SER A 150 -8.50 1.79 -9.59
C SER A 150 -9.44 2.97 -9.23
N ARG A 151 -10.57 2.67 -8.58
CA ARG A 151 -11.60 3.62 -8.11
C ARG A 151 -12.14 4.52 -9.23
N LYS A 152 -12.34 5.82 -9.02
CA LYS A 152 -12.95 6.74 -10.01
C LYS A 152 -12.11 6.93 -11.28
N TYR A 153 -10.79 6.79 -11.18
CA TYR A 153 -9.82 7.24 -12.19
C TYR A 153 -9.03 6.11 -12.87
N GLY A 154 -9.59 4.91 -12.95
CA GLY A 154 -8.97 3.82 -13.73
C GLY A 154 -9.34 3.89 -15.21
N ILE A 155 -8.35 3.76 -16.10
CA ILE A 155 -8.61 3.68 -17.55
C ILE A 155 -9.57 2.54 -17.87
N GLU A 156 -9.39 1.39 -17.22
CA GLU A 156 -10.28 0.24 -17.37
C GLU A 156 -11.73 0.58 -17.03
N ARG A 157 -11.95 1.30 -15.92
CA ARG A 157 -13.30 1.73 -15.54
C ARG A 157 -13.86 2.81 -16.46
N LEU A 158 -13.02 3.70 -16.97
CA LEU A 158 -13.44 4.74 -17.93
C LEU A 158 -13.86 4.12 -19.28
N VAL A 159 -13.19 3.05 -19.71
CA VAL A 159 -13.47 2.38 -20.99
C VAL A 159 -14.59 1.33 -20.86
N PHE A 160 -14.55 0.48 -19.83
CA PHE A 160 -15.44 -0.68 -19.68
C PHE A 160 -16.58 -0.46 -18.69
N LYS A 161 -16.66 0.69 -18.01
CA LYS A 161 -17.64 1.04 -16.96
C LYS A 161 -17.60 0.12 -15.72
N ARG A 162 -16.67 -0.83 -15.66
CA ARG A 162 -16.42 -1.76 -14.54
C ARG A 162 -14.94 -2.13 -14.47
N GLU A 163 -14.49 -2.62 -13.32
CA GLU A 163 -13.21 -3.34 -13.19
C GLU A 163 -13.44 -4.82 -13.56
N LEU A 164 -12.56 -5.41 -14.35
CA LEU A 164 -12.65 -6.80 -14.82
C LEU A 164 -12.10 -7.80 -13.80
N LEU A 165 -11.23 -7.33 -12.91
CA LEU A 165 -10.64 -8.06 -11.80
C LEU A 165 -10.75 -7.19 -10.55
#